data_AF-A0A0K0FAF2-F1
#
_entry.id   AF-A0A0K0FAF2-F1
#
_cell.length_a   1.000
_cell.length_b   1.000
_cell.length_c   1.000
_cell.angle_alpha   90.00
_cell.angle_beta   90.00
_cell.angle_gamma   90.00
#
_symmetry.space_group_name_H-M   'P 1'
#
loop_
_entity.id
_entity.type
_entity.pdbx_description
1 polymer ?
#
loop_
_entity_poly.entity_id
_entity_poly.type
_entity_poly.pdbx_seq_one_letter_code
_entity_poly.pdbx_strand_id
1 'polypeptide(L)'
;MYRQLIVNYTSIQNESTDLVGKKHKSTISDDIIFGEGNLIKKKNDSTETVDQSESASVSSEENDLQYIFILNETEITNERLVFYYDTSNVYSTFFLISMKEINVKKDISIIVIKQKDNYYAIASKCANCNSPLIQGALLKYRLYCIPYGTCYDIRTGYLDGYPGIYSQNMFKTIVKNGKVFIVTKPEMLTVNRKERPMVKYTFQLINNPTIIVGSGISALTCAEVLRQNGYKDQIILLTKDNTLPIYRYLLSTNPDINEEDLLIRDRTFYENYGIDIRLNIKITKVDVTDKVVYIDDGKSLTYSNLVIATGTALKQIVIPGATLENVLYFKNPNDGKLIYENAKKKHISFYNCTPHTITLSTTLKKIAKTVTIYSKENLLFKQGGTKFNEELVNYLENVCDVSVRLNNSIRCIEGEGKVKDLILSNGICAVSNMVIPSNGEMACSSFMLGSKMKVTPDNYIEVDENMKTNIPNIYAIGDCSYNNSKKYNNNVYVNSWQFSQVEGKICAMNILNKKVDINSEIPFFWFHVGDEIVVYVHRIENIDDDTISRGSFETKDFITYFFDNDIVVGVICFGNITPAIQIFECLKRNINITKLEVEVMTGNFWNYKLI
;
A
#
# COMPACT_ATOMS: atom_id res chain seq x y z
N MET A 1 -33.26 -13.55 -1.27
CA MET A 1 -33.90 -12.62 -2.23
C MET A 1 -34.50 -11.46 -1.45
N TYR A 2 -33.78 -10.36 -1.30
CA TYR A 2 -34.31 -9.15 -0.66
C TYR A 2 -34.77 -8.18 -1.75
N ARG A 3 -36.06 -7.80 -1.73
CA ARG A 3 -36.63 -6.79 -2.63
C ARG A 3 -36.03 -5.42 -2.29
N GLN A 4 -35.35 -4.79 -3.25
CA GLN A 4 -34.87 -3.41 -3.19
C GLN A 4 -36.04 -2.43 -3.04
N LEU A 5 -35.95 -1.51 -2.08
CA LEU A 5 -36.76 -0.29 -2.03
C LEU A 5 -35.83 0.87 -2.41
N ILE A 6 -35.95 1.34 -3.65
CA ILE A 6 -35.34 2.60 -4.11
C ILE A 6 -36.32 3.71 -3.72
N VAL A 7 -35.91 4.62 -2.85
CA VAL A 7 -36.78 5.69 -2.34
C VAL A 7 -36.28 7.03 -2.89
N ASN A 8 -37.16 7.78 -3.55
CA ASN A 8 -36.86 9.12 -4.07
C ASN A 8 -36.89 10.19 -2.97
N TYR A 9 -36.15 11.28 -3.18
CA TYR A 9 -35.94 12.39 -2.23
C TYR A 9 -37.25 12.96 -1.62
N THR A 10 -38.33 13.03 -2.41
CA THR A 10 -39.64 13.55 -1.99
C THR A 10 -40.37 12.67 -0.96
N SER A 11 -40.09 11.37 -0.90
CA SER A 11 -40.75 10.45 0.05
C SER A 11 -40.25 10.61 1.49
N ILE A 12 -39.08 11.25 1.69
CA ILE A 12 -38.43 11.36 3.01
C ILE A 12 -38.98 12.55 3.83
N GLN A 13 -39.52 13.59 3.17
CA GLN A 13 -40.11 14.76 3.85
C GLN A 13 -41.58 14.54 4.26
N ASN A 14 -42.36 13.77 3.50
CA ASN A 14 -43.82 13.66 3.71
C ASN A 14 -44.26 12.76 4.89
N GLU A 15 -43.36 11.99 5.52
CA GLU A 15 -43.69 11.17 6.71
C GLU A 15 -43.59 11.93 8.04
N SER A 16 -43.46 13.26 8.02
CA SER A 16 -43.27 14.08 9.23
C SER A 16 -44.40 15.06 9.59
N THR A 17 -45.54 15.00 8.90
CA THR A 17 -46.68 15.92 9.17
C THR A 17 -48.00 15.28 9.60
N ASP A 18 -48.15 13.96 9.59
CA ASP A 18 -49.40 13.33 10.02
C ASP A 18 -49.23 12.54 11.31
N LEU A 19 -49.17 13.22 12.46
CA LEU A 19 -49.44 12.63 13.78
C LEU A 19 -49.66 13.70 14.86
N VAL A 20 -50.51 14.70 14.62
CA VAL A 20 -51.10 15.50 15.71
C VAL A 20 -52.57 15.84 15.41
N GLY A 21 -53.46 15.10 16.07
CA GLY A 21 -54.76 15.61 16.50
C GLY A 21 -55.98 15.23 15.66
N LYS A 22 -56.80 14.29 16.17
CA LYS A 22 -58.10 14.62 16.76
C LYS A 22 -58.82 13.40 17.35
N LYS A 23 -59.33 13.62 18.56
CA LYS A 23 -60.22 12.76 19.36
C LYS A 23 -61.62 12.67 18.75
N HIS A 24 -62.26 11.52 19.01
CA HIS A 24 -63.68 11.17 18.91
C HIS A 24 -64.72 12.31 18.88
N LYS A 25 -65.73 12.19 17.98
CA LYS A 25 -67.10 11.69 18.28
C LYS A 25 -68.02 11.71 17.04
N SER A 26 -68.83 10.65 16.89
CA SER A 26 -70.24 10.52 16.41
C SER A 26 -70.77 11.50 15.33
N THR A 27 -71.58 11.17 14.30
CA THR A 27 -72.52 10.08 13.98
C THR A 27 -73.23 10.49 12.66
N ILE A 28 -73.67 9.51 11.83
CA ILE A 28 -74.95 9.49 11.05
C ILE A 28 -75.14 10.61 9.97
N SER A 29 -75.70 10.46 8.77
CA SER A 29 -76.13 9.40 7.83
C SER A 29 -76.52 10.13 6.52
N ASP A 30 -76.79 9.35 5.47
CA ASP A 30 -77.70 9.63 4.33
C ASP A 30 -77.23 10.49 3.13
N ASP A 31 -76.88 9.77 2.05
CA ASP A 31 -77.71 9.59 0.84
C ASP A 31 -78.16 10.76 -0.06
N ILE A 32 -77.92 10.56 -1.37
CA ILE A 32 -78.83 10.78 -2.53
C ILE A 32 -79.02 12.26 -3.01
N ILE A 33 -79.16 12.64 -4.28
CA ILE A 33 -78.86 12.20 -5.67
C ILE A 33 -79.43 13.32 -6.60
N PHE A 34 -78.89 13.44 -7.83
CA PHE A 34 -79.42 14.11 -9.05
C PHE A 34 -79.66 15.63 -9.12
N GLY A 35 -79.33 16.20 -10.29
CA GLY A 35 -80.23 17.15 -10.95
C GLY A 35 -79.60 18.35 -11.65
N GLU A 36 -79.47 18.21 -12.97
CA GLU A 36 -79.25 19.20 -14.04
C GLU A 36 -79.72 20.66 -13.80
N GLY A 37 -79.05 21.63 -14.45
CA GLY A 37 -79.69 22.92 -14.74
C GLY A 37 -78.78 24.14 -14.97
N ASN A 38 -78.15 24.21 -16.14
CA ASN A 38 -77.80 25.39 -16.95
C ASN A 38 -77.72 26.83 -16.37
N LEU A 39 -76.58 27.45 -16.73
CA LEU A 39 -76.41 28.81 -17.25
C LEU A 39 -76.72 30.02 -16.34
N ILE A 40 -75.66 30.73 -15.93
CA ILE A 40 -75.37 32.15 -16.24
C ILE A 40 -73.96 32.46 -15.70
N LYS A 41 -72.98 32.61 -16.60
CA LYS A 41 -71.66 33.20 -16.28
C LYS A 41 -71.76 34.72 -16.43
N LYS A 42 -71.71 35.45 -15.33
CA LYS A 42 -71.19 36.82 -15.25
C LYS A 42 -70.13 36.81 -14.14
N LYS A 43 -68.88 37.10 -14.51
CA LYS A 43 -67.70 37.19 -13.63
C LYS A 43 -67.21 38.63 -13.66
N ASN A 44 -67.23 39.28 -12.50
CA ASN A 44 -66.52 40.48 -12.04
C ASN A 44 -66.38 40.22 -10.52
N ASP A 45 -65.29 40.38 -9.79
CA ASP A 45 -63.98 41.05 -9.96
C ASP A 45 -62.89 40.03 -9.48
N SER A 46 -61.57 40.25 -9.41
CA SER A 46 -60.73 41.43 -9.26
C SER A 46 -59.26 41.02 -9.49
N THR A 47 -58.54 41.85 -10.25
CA THR A 47 -57.10 42.22 -10.15
C THR A 47 -56.02 41.14 -9.92
N GLU A 48 -55.28 40.89 -11.01
CA GLU A 48 -53.94 40.27 -11.17
C GLU A 48 -52.90 40.82 -10.18
N THR A 49 -52.32 40.00 -9.30
CA THR A 49 -51.09 39.17 -9.42
C THR A 49 -49.79 39.94 -9.71
N VAL A 50 -49.02 40.15 -8.64
CA VAL A 50 -47.60 40.49 -8.65
C VAL A 50 -46.81 39.18 -8.55
N ASP A 51 -45.98 38.94 -9.56
CA ASP A 51 -44.96 37.89 -9.62
C ASP A 51 -43.95 38.04 -8.46
N GLN A 52 -43.76 36.97 -7.69
CA GLN A 52 -42.54 36.73 -6.92
C GLN A 52 -41.92 35.42 -7.39
N SER A 53 -41.08 35.54 -8.41
CA SER A 53 -40.06 34.56 -8.74
C SER A 53 -38.86 34.74 -7.79
N GLU A 54 -38.81 33.98 -6.69
CA GLU A 54 -37.55 33.66 -6.02
C GLU A 54 -37.16 32.23 -6.41
N SER A 55 -36.49 32.12 -7.56
CA SER A 55 -35.74 30.95 -7.94
C SER A 55 -34.46 30.88 -7.11
N ALA A 56 -34.47 30.11 -6.02
CA ALA A 56 -33.23 29.60 -5.45
C ALA A 56 -32.71 28.51 -6.39
N SER A 57 -31.63 28.80 -7.11
CA SER A 57 -30.93 27.83 -7.94
C SER A 57 -30.36 26.70 -7.08
N VAL A 58 -31.06 25.57 -7.02
CA VAL A 58 -30.48 24.31 -6.57
C VAL A 58 -29.46 23.90 -7.62
N SER A 59 -28.20 23.78 -7.21
CA SER A 59 -27.13 23.25 -8.06
C SER A 59 -27.57 21.91 -8.63
N SER A 60 -27.43 21.72 -9.94
CA SER A 60 -27.85 20.54 -10.71
C SER A 60 -27.19 19.21 -10.29
N GLU A 61 -26.41 19.17 -9.22
CA GLU A 61 -25.73 17.97 -8.72
C GLU A 61 -26.57 17.11 -7.77
N GLU A 62 -27.62 17.64 -7.13
CA GLU A 62 -28.41 16.89 -6.13
C GLU A 62 -29.46 15.94 -6.74
N ASN A 63 -29.86 16.13 -8.00
CA ASN A 63 -30.93 15.34 -8.64
C ASN A 63 -30.57 13.88 -8.97
N ASP A 64 -29.29 13.49 -8.90
CA ASP A 64 -28.80 12.15 -9.27
C ASP A 64 -28.48 11.25 -8.06
N LEU A 65 -28.64 11.75 -6.82
CA LEU A 65 -28.34 10.99 -5.61
C LEU A 65 -29.47 10.02 -5.26
N GLN A 66 -29.11 8.75 -5.02
CA GLN A 66 -30.04 7.72 -4.58
C GLN A 66 -29.84 7.39 -3.10
N TYR A 67 -30.96 7.21 -2.39
CA TYR A 67 -30.99 6.67 -1.03
C TYR A 67 -31.22 5.17 -1.13
N ILE A 68 -30.19 4.39 -0.80
CA ILE A 68 -30.24 2.94 -0.86
C ILE A 68 -30.31 2.43 0.58
N PHE A 69 -31.42 1.79 0.93
CA PHE A 69 -31.53 1.09 2.21
C PHE A 69 -30.56 -0.09 2.24
N ILE A 70 -29.78 -0.20 3.30
CA ILE A 70 -28.72 -1.20 3.41
C ILE A 70 -29.06 -2.27 4.45
N LEU A 71 -29.34 -1.87 5.70
CA LEU A 71 -29.62 -2.78 6.81
C LEU A 71 -30.34 -2.07 7.95
N ASN A 72 -31.00 -2.83 8.82
CA ASN A 72 -31.45 -2.32 10.13
C ASN A 72 -30.26 -2.24 11.10
N GLU A 73 -30.25 -1.28 12.03
CA GLU A 73 -29.16 -1.10 12.99
C GLU A 73 -28.88 -2.35 13.84
N THR A 74 -29.91 -3.15 14.10
CA THR A 74 -29.84 -4.44 14.82
C THR A 74 -29.12 -5.54 14.05
N GLU A 75 -28.87 -5.36 12.75
CA GLU A 75 -28.24 -6.35 11.90
C GLU A 75 -26.71 -6.23 11.85
N ILE A 76 -26.15 -5.20 12.48
CA ILE A 76 -24.72 -4.98 12.67
C ILE A 76 -24.47 -4.72 14.15
N THR A 77 -24.41 -5.82 14.90
CA THR A 77 -24.20 -5.80 16.35
C THR A 77 -22.71 -5.79 16.67
N ASN A 78 -22.34 -5.20 17.81
CA ASN A 78 -20.98 -5.26 18.35
C ASN A 78 -20.71 -6.66 18.91
N GLU A 79 -20.68 -7.70 18.07
CA GLU A 79 -20.65 -9.08 18.56
C GLU A 79 -19.27 -9.72 18.46
N ARG A 80 -18.53 -9.54 19.56
CA ARG A 80 -17.87 -10.60 20.31
C ARG A 80 -17.42 -10.01 21.64
N LEU A 81 -17.96 -10.50 22.75
CA LEU A 81 -17.27 -10.41 24.03
C LEU A 81 -16.02 -11.27 23.90
N VAL A 82 -14.83 -10.66 23.96
CA VAL A 82 -13.61 -11.43 24.18
C VAL A 82 -13.26 -11.27 25.65
N PHE A 83 -13.43 -12.35 26.40
CA PHE A 83 -12.93 -12.45 27.75
C PHE A 83 -11.42 -12.72 27.67
N TYR A 84 -10.62 -11.85 28.27
CA TYR A 84 -9.19 -12.10 28.48
C TYR A 84 -8.94 -12.44 29.94
N TYR A 85 -8.00 -13.35 30.15
CA TYR A 85 -7.42 -13.65 31.45
C TYR A 85 -6.18 -12.76 31.61
N ASP A 86 -6.30 -11.69 32.38
CA ASP A 86 -5.13 -10.97 32.88
C ASP A 86 -4.66 -11.63 34.19
N THR A 87 -3.35 -11.68 34.39
CA THR A 87 -2.65 -12.06 35.63
C THR A 87 -3.17 -11.35 36.90
N SER A 88 -3.98 -10.29 36.75
CA SER A 88 -4.68 -9.56 37.80
C SER A 88 -6.11 -10.06 38.13
N ASN A 89 -6.59 -11.16 37.52
CA ASN A 89 -7.96 -11.69 37.68
C ASN A 89 -9.09 -10.71 37.27
N VAL A 90 -8.81 -9.73 36.41
CA VAL A 90 -9.83 -8.79 35.91
C VAL A 90 -10.34 -9.21 34.53
N TYR A 91 -11.61 -9.63 34.46
CA TYR A 91 -12.32 -9.74 33.19
C TYR A 91 -12.61 -8.33 32.66
N SER A 92 -11.98 -7.94 31.55
CA SER A 92 -12.33 -6.71 30.83
C SER A 92 -13.25 -7.04 29.66
N THR A 93 -14.37 -6.32 29.55
CA THR A 93 -15.31 -6.43 28.43
C THR A 93 -14.91 -5.47 27.33
N PHE A 94 -14.48 -5.99 26.17
CA PHE A 94 -14.27 -5.19 24.97
C PHE A 94 -15.37 -5.43 23.96
N PHE A 95 -16.00 -4.36 23.46
CA PHE A 95 -16.92 -4.43 22.33
C PHE A 95 -16.10 -4.62 21.05
N LEU A 96 -16.32 -5.71 20.33
CA LEU A 96 -15.76 -5.85 18.99
C LEU A 96 -16.42 -4.87 18.02
N ILE A 97 -15.56 -4.28 17.19
CA ILE A 97 -15.95 -3.49 16.04
C ILE A 97 -16.62 -4.43 15.04
N SER A 98 -17.77 -4.02 14.49
CA SER A 98 -18.50 -4.84 13.52
C SER A 98 -18.42 -4.25 12.12
N MET A 99 -17.97 -5.10 11.21
CA MET A 99 -18.03 -4.88 9.77
C MET A 99 -19.02 -5.89 9.19
N LYS A 100 -19.88 -5.43 8.29
CA LYS A 100 -20.81 -6.30 7.56
C LYS A 100 -20.76 -5.97 6.08
N GLU A 101 -20.51 -6.98 5.26
CA GLU A 101 -20.62 -6.85 3.81
C GLU A 101 -22.08 -7.02 3.38
N ILE A 102 -22.57 -6.09 2.56
CA ILE A 102 -23.95 -6.05 2.07
C ILE A 102 -23.94 -6.00 0.55
N ASN A 103 -24.66 -6.92 -0.08
CA ASN A 103 -24.91 -6.88 -1.51
C ASN A 103 -25.99 -5.84 -1.82
N VAL A 104 -25.62 -4.78 -2.55
CA VAL A 104 -26.53 -3.68 -2.91
C VAL A 104 -27.14 -3.85 -4.29
N LYS A 105 -26.44 -4.56 -5.18
CA LYS A 105 -26.88 -4.93 -6.53
C LYS A 105 -26.13 -6.21 -6.93
N LYS A 106 -26.62 -6.91 -7.96
CA LYS A 106 -25.93 -8.05 -8.55
C LYS A 106 -24.43 -7.71 -8.75
N ASP A 107 -23.57 -8.52 -8.15
CA ASP A 107 -22.10 -8.41 -8.18
C ASP A 107 -21.49 -7.12 -7.60
N ILE A 108 -22.28 -6.34 -6.85
CA ILE A 108 -21.83 -5.11 -6.17
C ILE A 108 -22.12 -5.23 -4.68
N SER A 109 -21.05 -5.15 -3.88
CA SER A 109 -21.12 -5.17 -2.43
C SER A 109 -20.48 -3.91 -1.84
N ILE A 110 -20.97 -3.52 -0.66
CA ILE A 110 -20.38 -2.49 0.18
C ILE A 110 -20.10 -3.07 1.56
N ILE A 111 -19.19 -2.47 2.31
CA ILE A 111 -19.00 -2.80 3.73
C ILE A 111 -19.57 -1.67 4.56
N VAL A 112 -20.47 -2.02 5.47
CA VAL A 112 -20.93 -1.14 6.55
C VAL A 112 -20.13 -1.44 7.79
N ILE A 113 -19.61 -0.40 8.42
CA ILE A 113 -18.79 -0.46 9.62
C ILE A 113 -19.50 0.33 10.70
N LYS A 114 -19.76 -0.32 11.84
CA LYS A 114 -20.25 0.36 13.05
C LYS A 114 -19.08 0.62 13.99
N GLN A 115 -18.81 1.89 14.26
CA GLN A 115 -17.77 2.30 15.20
C GLN A 115 -18.34 3.32 16.18
N LYS A 116 -18.52 2.89 17.44
CA LYS A 116 -19.32 3.59 18.46
C LYS A 116 -20.75 3.82 17.94
N ASP A 117 -21.27 5.04 18.03
CA ASP A 117 -22.61 5.42 17.58
C ASP A 117 -22.67 5.84 16.10
N ASN A 118 -21.58 5.64 15.35
CA ASN A 118 -21.48 6.06 13.94
C ASN A 118 -21.42 4.87 13.00
N TYR A 119 -22.00 5.07 11.82
CA TYR A 119 -22.02 4.12 10.71
C TYR A 119 -21.19 4.68 9.56
N TYR A 120 -20.30 3.87 9.01
CA TYR A 120 -19.48 4.20 7.84
C TYR A 120 -19.75 3.18 6.75
N ALA A 121 -19.80 3.62 5.49
CA ALA A 121 -19.98 2.72 4.36
C ALA A 121 -18.85 2.92 3.35
N ILE A 122 -18.20 1.84 2.95
CA ILE A 122 -17.06 1.85 2.03
C ILE A 122 -17.27 0.81 0.92
N ALA A 123 -16.60 0.99 -0.21
CA ALA A 123 -16.58 -0.05 -1.26
C ALA A 123 -15.95 -1.34 -0.72
N SER A 124 -16.46 -2.52 -1.12
CA SER A 124 -16.08 -3.79 -0.48
C SER A 124 -14.70 -4.33 -0.88
N LYS A 125 -14.13 -3.83 -1.97
CA LYS A 125 -12.80 -4.22 -2.46
C LYS A 125 -11.79 -3.09 -2.27
N CYS A 126 -10.57 -3.48 -1.93
CA CYS A 126 -9.46 -2.54 -1.74
C CYS A 126 -9.15 -1.74 -3.01
N ALA A 127 -9.02 -0.42 -2.88
CA ALA A 127 -8.70 0.49 -3.97
C ALA A 127 -7.38 0.20 -4.71
N ASN A 128 -6.46 -0.55 -4.09
CA ASN A 128 -5.11 -0.76 -4.59
C ASN A 128 -4.83 -2.20 -5.08
N CYS A 129 -5.46 -3.21 -4.47
CA CYS A 129 -5.21 -4.62 -4.84
C CYS A 129 -6.49 -5.43 -5.08
N ASN A 130 -7.67 -4.80 -5.03
CA ASN A 130 -8.97 -5.44 -5.19
C ASN A 130 -9.31 -6.57 -4.20
N SER A 131 -8.47 -6.81 -3.18
CA SER A 131 -8.75 -7.78 -2.12
C SER A 131 -10.01 -7.42 -1.32
N PRO A 132 -10.81 -8.40 -0.86
CA PRO A 132 -12.01 -8.15 -0.07
C PRO A 132 -11.67 -7.48 1.26
N LEU A 133 -12.14 -6.25 1.48
CA LEU A 133 -11.85 -5.50 2.70
C LEU A 133 -12.58 -6.05 3.94
N ILE A 134 -13.58 -6.91 3.75
CA ILE A 134 -14.25 -7.60 4.86
C ILE A 134 -13.30 -8.56 5.60
N GLN A 135 -12.23 -9.01 4.92
CA GLN A 135 -11.14 -9.80 5.50
C GLN A 135 -10.08 -8.91 6.15
N GLY A 136 -10.20 -7.58 6.06
CA GLY A 136 -9.24 -6.64 6.59
C GLY A 136 -9.21 -6.58 8.12
N ALA A 137 -8.14 -6.02 8.66
CA ALA A 137 -8.01 -5.77 10.10
C ALA A 137 -8.47 -4.35 10.42
N LEU A 138 -9.58 -4.22 11.15
CA LEU A 138 -10.09 -2.93 11.60
C LEU A 138 -9.60 -2.62 13.02
N LEU A 139 -8.76 -1.61 13.12
CA LEU A 139 -8.09 -1.17 14.34
C LEU A 139 -8.57 0.25 14.66
N LYS A 140 -9.64 0.36 15.45
CA LYS A 140 -10.33 1.63 15.77
C LYS A 140 -10.92 2.31 14.53
N TYR A 141 -10.27 3.33 13.97
CA TYR A 141 -10.71 4.01 12.75
C TYR A 141 -9.84 3.64 11.52
N ARG A 142 -8.89 2.71 11.70
CA ARG A 142 -7.90 2.33 10.69
C ARG A 142 -8.26 0.95 10.14
N LEU A 143 -8.69 0.89 8.88
CA LEU A 143 -8.96 -0.37 8.20
C LEU A 143 -7.75 -0.75 7.34
N TYR A 144 -7.07 -1.83 7.75
CA TYR A 144 -5.96 -2.40 7.03
C TYR A 144 -6.43 -3.48 6.05
N CYS A 145 -6.04 -3.35 4.79
CA CYS A 145 -6.23 -4.37 3.77
C CYS A 145 -5.27 -5.54 3.98
N ILE A 146 -5.79 -6.76 3.93
CA ILE A 146 -5.01 -7.98 3.70
C ILE A 146 -5.01 -8.21 2.18
N PRO A 147 -3.86 -8.40 1.51
CA PRO A 147 -2.62 -8.91 2.08
C PRO A 147 -1.49 -7.89 2.34
N TYR A 148 -1.53 -6.70 1.74
CA TYR A 148 -0.38 -5.79 1.70
C TYR A 148 -0.33 -4.72 2.80
N GLY A 149 -1.30 -4.68 3.73
CA GLY A 149 -1.27 -3.75 4.86
C GLY A 149 -1.60 -2.29 4.51
N THR A 150 -2.20 -2.01 3.35
CA THR A 150 -2.66 -0.64 3.01
C THR A 150 -3.74 -0.21 4.00
N CYS A 151 -3.59 0.97 4.60
CA CYS A 151 -4.47 1.45 5.66
C CYS A 151 -5.33 2.64 5.19
N TYR A 152 -6.62 2.55 5.47
CA TYR A 152 -7.59 3.62 5.20
C TYR A 152 -8.20 4.13 6.51
N ASP A 153 -8.37 5.45 6.61
CA ASP A 153 -9.19 6.04 7.67
C ASP A 153 -10.67 5.88 7.31
N ILE A 154 -11.42 5.06 8.04
CA ILE A 154 -12.84 4.76 7.72
C ILE A 154 -13.75 5.99 7.80
N ARG A 155 -13.30 7.09 8.43
CA ARG A 155 -14.08 8.33 8.57
C ARG A 155 -14.00 9.19 7.32
N THR A 156 -12.94 9.03 6.53
CA THR A 156 -12.67 9.88 5.36
C THR A 156 -12.45 9.08 4.09
N GLY A 157 -12.10 7.80 4.19
CA GLY A 157 -11.68 6.93 3.10
C GLY A 157 -10.27 7.23 2.62
N TYR A 158 -9.63 8.27 3.13
CA TYR A 158 -8.30 8.62 2.68
C TYR A 158 -7.27 7.61 3.14
N LEU A 159 -6.26 7.43 2.29
CA LEU A 159 -5.09 6.66 2.60
C LEU A 159 -4.42 7.24 3.86
N ASP A 160 -4.34 6.42 4.90
CA ASP A 160 -3.77 6.75 6.20
C ASP A 160 -2.42 6.02 6.41
N GLY A 161 -2.21 4.92 5.69
CA GLY A 161 -0.94 4.20 5.65
C GLY A 161 -0.69 3.50 4.31
N TYR A 162 0.57 3.49 3.91
CA TYR A 162 1.14 2.80 2.76
C TYR A 162 1.07 1.27 2.92
N PRO A 163 1.21 0.44 1.85
CA PRO A 163 1.82 0.72 0.55
C PRO A 163 0.91 1.24 -0.58
N GLY A 164 -0.38 1.44 -0.35
CA GLY A 164 -1.30 1.93 -1.37
C GLY A 164 -0.97 3.34 -1.88
N ILE A 165 -1.59 3.72 -3.00
CA ILE A 165 -1.54 5.09 -3.55
C ILE A 165 -2.93 5.70 -3.73
N TYR A 166 -3.94 4.86 -3.94
CA TYR A 166 -5.33 5.28 -4.04
C TYR A 166 -6.00 5.32 -2.67
N SER A 167 -6.89 6.29 -2.47
CA SER A 167 -7.78 6.32 -1.31
C SER A 167 -9.02 5.46 -1.57
N GLN A 168 -9.64 4.95 -0.50
CA GLN A 168 -10.83 4.12 -0.58
C GLN A 168 -12.08 4.97 -0.82
N ASN A 169 -12.93 4.53 -1.76
CA ASN A 169 -14.21 5.17 -1.98
C ASN A 169 -15.15 4.90 -0.79
N MET A 170 -15.90 5.94 -0.41
CA MET A 170 -16.88 5.88 0.68
C MET A 170 -18.24 6.39 0.22
N PHE A 171 -19.27 5.90 0.88
CA PHE A 171 -20.64 6.30 0.66
C PHE A 171 -21.14 7.05 1.90
N LYS A 172 -21.83 8.18 1.69
CA LYS A 172 -22.42 8.94 2.79
C LYS A 172 -23.48 8.08 3.47
N THR A 173 -23.39 7.90 4.77
CA THR A 173 -24.33 7.13 5.57
C THR A 173 -25.37 8.04 6.24
N ILE A 174 -26.62 7.58 6.30
CA ILE A 174 -27.70 8.25 7.03
C ILE A 174 -28.44 7.19 7.84
N VAL A 175 -28.66 7.46 9.11
CA VAL A 175 -29.50 6.62 9.99
C VAL A 175 -30.84 7.30 10.18
N LYS A 176 -31.94 6.62 9.84
CA LYS A 176 -33.31 7.11 10.05
C LYS A 176 -34.20 5.96 10.50
N ASN A 177 -34.94 6.13 11.60
CA ASN A 177 -35.90 5.14 12.11
C ASN A 177 -35.30 3.73 12.30
N GLY A 178 -34.10 3.62 12.88
CA GLY A 178 -33.44 2.33 13.09
C GLY A 178 -32.86 1.68 11.82
N LYS A 179 -32.85 2.40 10.70
CA LYS A 179 -32.39 1.92 9.38
C LYS A 179 -31.18 2.71 8.90
N VAL A 180 -30.20 2.01 8.35
CA VAL A 180 -29.00 2.59 7.76
C VAL A 180 -29.17 2.66 6.25
N PHE A 181 -28.98 3.86 5.70
CA PHE A 181 -29.00 4.16 4.28
C PHE A 181 -27.63 4.63 3.83
N ILE A 182 -27.31 4.38 2.56
CA ILE A 182 -26.26 5.14 1.87
C ILE A 182 -26.87 6.12 0.88
N VAL A 183 -26.17 7.23 0.68
CA VAL A 183 -26.49 8.24 -0.33
C VAL A 183 -25.33 8.31 -1.32
N THR A 184 -25.62 7.95 -2.57
CA THR A 184 -24.61 7.91 -3.64
C THR A 184 -25.25 8.00 -5.02
N LYS A 185 -24.46 8.39 -6.01
CA LYS A 185 -24.83 8.18 -7.42
C LYS A 185 -24.66 6.70 -7.79
N PRO A 186 -25.51 6.14 -8.68
CA PRO A 186 -25.40 4.74 -9.11
C PRO A 186 -24.03 4.36 -9.68
N GLU A 187 -23.40 5.23 -10.48
CA GLU A 187 -22.08 4.94 -11.06
C GLU A 187 -20.97 4.77 -10.00
N MET A 188 -21.10 5.41 -8.84
CA MET A 188 -20.06 5.36 -7.80
C MET A 188 -20.04 4.03 -7.06
N LEU A 189 -21.08 3.19 -7.20
CA LEU A 189 -21.17 1.88 -6.54
C LEU A 189 -20.14 0.88 -7.08
N THR A 190 -19.67 1.03 -8.32
CA THR A 190 -18.64 0.18 -8.93
C THR A 190 -17.22 0.73 -8.75
N VAL A 191 -17.10 1.94 -8.19
CA VAL A 191 -15.83 2.63 -8.02
C VAL A 191 -15.27 2.33 -6.62
N ASN A 192 -14.15 1.62 -6.56
CA ASN A 192 -13.49 1.28 -5.28
C ASN A 192 -12.58 2.39 -4.75
N ARG A 193 -12.14 3.30 -5.64
CA ARG A 193 -11.06 4.24 -5.36
C ARG A 193 -11.49 5.69 -5.52
N LYS A 194 -10.83 6.58 -4.80
CA LYS A 194 -10.89 8.02 -5.03
C LYS A 194 -9.50 8.64 -4.91
N GLU A 195 -9.35 9.82 -5.48
CA GLU A 195 -8.14 10.60 -5.32
C GLU A 195 -8.26 11.52 -4.10
N ARG A 196 -7.14 11.74 -3.41
CA ARG A 196 -7.06 12.83 -2.45
C ARG A 196 -7.00 14.14 -3.24
N PRO A 197 -7.72 15.20 -2.85
CA PRO A 197 -7.66 16.47 -3.53
C PRO A 197 -6.22 16.98 -3.65
N MET A 198 -5.88 17.46 -4.84
CA MET A 198 -4.55 17.98 -5.19
C MET A 198 -4.69 19.33 -5.90
N VAL A 199 -3.79 20.26 -5.59
CA VAL A 199 -3.72 21.52 -6.34
C VAL A 199 -3.05 21.27 -7.69
N LYS A 200 -3.39 22.08 -8.69
CA LYS A 200 -2.71 22.09 -9.99
C LYS A 200 -1.49 23.02 -9.94
N TYR A 201 -0.53 22.75 -10.81
CA TYR A 201 0.57 23.67 -11.08
C TYR A 201 0.03 25.06 -11.46
N THR A 202 0.64 26.11 -10.91
CA THR A 202 0.40 27.50 -11.30
C THR A 202 1.73 28.09 -11.74
N PHE A 203 1.84 28.51 -12.99
CA PHE A 203 3.07 29.09 -13.51
C PHE A 203 3.46 30.36 -12.72
N GLN A 204 4.71 30.42 -12.29
CA GLN A 204 5.31 31.57 -11.62
C GLN A 204 6.68 31.85 -12.25
N LEU A 205 6.88 33.06 -12.79
CA LEU A 205 8.12 33.44 -13.51
C LEU A 205 9.39 33.42 -12.65
N ILE A 206 9.27 33.51 -11.32
CA ILE A 206 10.39 33.82 -10.43
C ILE A 206 10.93 32.56 -9.72
N ASN A 207 10.18 31.46 -9.70
CA ASN A 207 10.54 30.28 -8.92
C ASN A 207 11.19 29.20 -9.80
N ASN A 208 12.44 28.87 -9.49
CA ASN A 208 13.07 27.66 -10.03
C ASN A 208 12.29 26.41 -9.63
N PRO A 209 12.22 25.38 -10.48
CA PRO A 209 11.46 24.16 -10.20
C PRO A 209 12.05 23.38 -9.02
N THR A 210 11.21 22.57 -8.38
CA THR A 210 11.69 21.44 -7.59
C THR A 210 12.01 20.29 -8.55
N ILE A 211 13.26 19.84 -8.57
CA ILE A 211 13.71 18.72 -9.40
C ILE A 211 13.77 17.46 -8.55
N ILE A 212 13.13 16.39 -9.02
CA ILE A 212 13.19 15.06 -8.44
C ILE A 212 13.93 14.16 -9.42
N VAL A 213 15.05 13.58 -9.01
CA VAL A 213 15.87 12.68 -9.81
C VAL A 213 15.51 11.23 -9.48
N GLY A 214 14.91 10.54 -10.42
CA GLY A 214 14.29 9.22 -10.27
C GLY A 214 12.77 9.30 -10.33
N SER A 215 12.16 8.18 -10.72
CA SER A 215 10.71 8.05 -10.92
C SER A 215 10.13 6.85 -10.14
N GLY A 216 10.84 6.38 -9.11
CA GLY A 216 10.35 5.32 -8.22
C GLY A 216 9.18 5.76 -7.35
N ILE A 217 8.69 4.85 -6.51
CA ILE A 217 7.53 5.12 -5.66
C ILE A 217 7.75 6.27 -4.66
N SER A 218 8.98 6.44 -4.16
CA SER A 218 9.34 7.56 -3.28
C SER A 218 9.23 8.91 -4.00
N ALA A 219 9.73 9.00 -5.23
CA ALA A 219 9.65 10.19 -6.08
C ALA A 219 8.19 10.57 -6.40
N LEU A 220 7.40 9.60 -6.86
CA LEU A 220 5.98 9.81 -7.14
C LEU A 220 5.23 10.26 -5.89
N THR A 221 5.47 9.59 -4.75
CA THR A 221 4.82 9.96 -3.48
C THR A 221 5.21 11.37 -3.03
N CYS A 222 6.47 11.77 -3.19
CA CYS A 222 6.91 13.13 -2.89
C CYS A 222 6.15 14.16 -3.74
N ALA A 223 6.07 13.93 -5.06
CA ALA A 223 5.34 14.81 -5.98
C ALA A 223 3.84 14.90 -5.65
N GLU A 224 3.18 13.76 -5.37
CA GLU A 224 1.78 13.73 -4.98
C GLU A 224 1.54 14.45 -3.66
N VAL A 225 2.35 14.19 -2.62
CA VAL A 225 2.18 14.81 -1.31
C VAL A 225 2.41 16.33 -1.38
N LEU A 226 3.34 16.80 -2.21
CA LEU A 226 3.50 18.24 -2.50
C LEU A 226 2.19 18.84 -3.03
N ARG A 227 1.59 18.22 -4.07
CA ARG A 227 0.33 18.69 -4.66
C ARG A 227 -0.86 18.57 -3.70
N GLN A 228 -0.93 17.51 -2.89
CA GLN A 228 -1.96 17.33 -1.87
C GLN A 228 -1.90 18.38 -0.76
N ASN A 229 -0.73 19.00 -0.56
CA ASN A 229 -0.49 19.96 0.52
C ASN A 229 -0.31 21.40 0.03
N GLY A 230 -0.77 21.71 -1.20
CA GLY A 230 -0.87 23.06 -1.71
C GLY A 230 0.38 23.58 -2.42
N TYR A 231 1.35 22.74 -2.75
CA TYR A 231 2.53 23.14 -3.52
C TYR A 231 2.13 23.47 -4.96
N LYS A 232 2.34 24.72 -5.39
CA LYS A 232 1.92 25.21 -6.72
C LYS A 232 3.07 25.43 -7.70
N ASP A 233 4.32 25.37 -7.26
CA ASP A 233 5.48 25.56 -8.12
C ASP A 233 5.69 24.39 -9.08
N GLN A 234 6.58 24.55 -10.06
CA GLN A 234 6.88 23.50 -11.03
C GLN A 234 7.60 22.33 -10.35
N ILE A 235 7.16 21.12 -10.66
CA ILE A 235 7.83 19.88 -10.26
C ILE A 235 8.30 19.19 -11.54
N ILE A 236 9.58 18.85 -11.61
CA ILE A 236 10.17 18.11 -12.73
C ILE A 236 10.72 16.78 -12.21
N LEU A 237 10.21 15.66 -12.71
CA LEU A 237 10.74 14.32 -12.46
C LEU A 237 11.65 13.92 -13.63
N LEU A 238 12.93 13.69 -13.35
CA LEU A 238 13.92 13.28 -14.33
C LEU A 238 14.29 11.82 -14.09
N THR A 239 14.12 10.95 -15.09
CA THR A 239 14.46 9.53 -14.93
C THR A 239 15.18 8.99 -16.15
N LYS A 240 16.15 8.12 -15.91
CA LYS A 240 16.84 7.36 -16.96
C LYS A 240 15.95 6.27 -17.57
N ASP A 241 14.88 5.90 -16.87
CA ASP A 241 13.96 4.86 -17.31
C ASP A 241 13.18 5.36 -18.53
N ASN A 242 12.87 4.45 -19.44
CA ASN A 242 12.07 4.71 -20.64
C ASN A 242 10.55 4.55 -20.39
N THR A 243 10.15 4.21 -19.17
CA THR A 243 8.76 3.98 -18.75
C THR A 243 8.33 4.93 -17.63
N LEU A 244 7.02 5.18 -17.56
CA LEU A 244 6.42 5.86 -16.42
C LEU A 244 6.57 5.00 -15.14
N PRO A 245 6.41 5.59 -13.93
CA PRO A 245 6.48 4.87 -12.67
C PRO A 245 5.64 3.59 -12.64
N ILE A 246 6.27 2.49 -12.20
CA ILE A 246 5.70 1.14 -12.20
C ILE A 246 5.71 0.47 -10.81
N TYR A 247 4.77 -0.44 -10.59
CA TYR A 247 4.74 -1.37 -9.44
C TYR A 247 5.83 -2.43 -9.52
N ARG A 248 7.07 -2.08 -9.16
CA ARG A 248 8.24 -2.98 -9.24
C ARG A 248 8.09 -4.27 -8.44
N TYR A 249 7.34 -4.26 -7.34
CA TYR A 249 7.13 -5.46 -6.52
C TYR A 249 6.32 -6.56 -7.24
N LEU A 250 5.61 -6.24 -8.34
CA LEU A 250 4.88 -7.23 -9.13
C LEU A 250 5.79 -8.05 -10.07
N LEU A 251 7.02 -7.58 -10.31
CA LEU A 251 7.92 -8.22 -11.28
C LEU A 251 8.32 -9.64 -10.86
N SER A 252 8.48 -9.92 -9.56
CA SER A 252 8.92 -11.24 -9.10
C SER A 252 7.81 -12.29 -9.11
N THR A 253 6.55 -11.85 -8.94
CA THR A 253 5.36 -12.72 -9.01
C THR A 253 4.85 -12.88 -10.44
N ASN A 254 5.11 -11.91 -11.31
CA ASN A 254 4.77 -11.97 -12.72
C ASN A 254 5.87 -11.34 -13.60
N PRO A 255 6.97 -12.07 -13.87
CA PRO A 255 8.11 -11.53 -14.62
C PRO A 255 7.81 -11.26 -16.10
N ASP A 256 6.73 -11.82 -16.65
CA ASP A 256 6.27 -11.63 -18.04
C ASP A 256 5.12 -10.62 -18.16
N ILE A 257 4.90 -9.80 -17.13
CA ILE A 257 3.82 -8.82 -17.10
C ILE A 257 4.04 -7.70 -18.13
N ASN A 258 2.95 -7.26 -18.76
CA ASN A 258 2.99 -6.11 -19.65
C ASN A 258 3.28 -4.83 -18.86
N GLU A 259 4.05 -3.92 -19.46
CA GLU A 259 4.45 -2.67 -18.80
C GLU A 259 3.27 -1.75 -18.51
N GLU A 260 2.22 -1.79 -19.33
CA GLU A 260 1.00 -1.00 -19.12
C GLU A 260 0.27 -1.42 -17.83
N ASP A 261 0.24 -2.73 -17.53
CA ASP A 261 -0.38 -3.29 -16.33
C ASP A 261 0.43 -2.99 -15.05
N LEU A 262 1.68 -2.56 -15.21
CA LEU A 262 2.55 -2.16 -14.11
C LEU A 262 2.41 -0.69 -13.74
N LEU A 263 1.81 0.15 -14.58
CA LEU A 263 1.78 1.60 -14.36
C LEU A 263 1.05 1.96 -13.06
N ILE A 264 1.70 2.78 -12.23
CA ILE A 264 1.09 3.28 -10.98
C ILE A 264 0.04 4.35 -11.30
N ARG A 265 0.41 5.24 -12.24
CA ARG A 265 -0.39 6.35 -12.76
C ARG A 265 -0.23 6.40 -14.27
N ASP A 266 -1.31 6.68 -14.99
CA ASP A 266 -1.25 6.98 -16.41
C ASP A 266 -0.62 8.38 -16.67
N ARG A 267 -0.37 8.70 -17.94
CA ARG A 267 0.20 9.98 -18.34
C ARG A 267 -0.70 11.17 -17.99
N THR A 268 -2.02 11.01 -18.07
CA THR A 268 -2.99 12.09 -17.85
C THR A 268 -2.96 12.60 -16.41
N PHE A 269 -2.63 11.73 -15.45
CA PHE A 269 -2.39 12.11 -14.06
C PHE A 269 -1.32 13.22 -13.95
N TYR A 270 -0.16 13.03 -14.57
CA TYR A 270 0.95 13.97 -14.50
C TYR A 270 0.59 15.31 -15.14
N GLU A 271 -0.10 15.27 -16.28
CA GLU A 271 -0.60 16.45 -16.99
C GLU A 271 -1.62 17.24 -16.14
N ASN A 272 -2.59 16.53 -15.54
CA ASN A 272 -3.65 17.13 -14.74
C ASN A 272 -3.14 17.91 -13.52
N TYR A 273 -2.02 17.48 -12.94
CA TYR A 273 -1.42 18.10 -11.75
C TYR A 273 -0.12 18.87 -12.05
N GLY A 274 0.24 19.03 -13.33
CA GLY A 274 1.43 19.75 -13.77
C GLY A 274 2.71 19.21 -13.14
N ILE A 275 2.90 17.90 -13.24
CA ILE A 275 4.13 17.19 -12.88
C ILE A 275 4.85 16.87 -14.19
N ASP A 276 5.94 17.57 -14.47
CA ASP A 276 6.70 17.39 -15.71
C ASP A 276 7.62 16.16 -15.58
N ILE A 277 7.16 15.01 -16.07
CA ILE A 277 7.95 13.78 -16.07
C ILE A 277 8.71 13.59 -17.40
N ARG A 278 10.03 13.54 -17.33
CA ARG A 278 10.95 13.40 -18.47
C ARG A 278 11.68 12.06 -18.38
N LEU A 279 11.40 11.21 -19.36
CA LEU A 279 11.96 9.86 -19.50
C LEU A 279 13.27 9.90 -20.30
N ASN A 280 14.09 8.87 -20.17
CA ASN A 280 15.40 8.77 -20.84
C ASN A 280 16.36 9.94 -20.56
N ILE A 281 16.28 10.53 -19.37
CA ILE A 281 17.17 11.61 -18.92
C ILE A 281 18.10 11.08 -17.84
N LYS A 282 19.41 11.04 -18.13
CA LYS A 282 20.42 10.66 -17.15
C LYS A 282 21.09 11.90 -16.57
N ILE A 283 21.11 11.99 -15.24
CA ILE A 283 21.90 13.00 -14.54
C ILE A 283 23.37 12.60 -14.56
N THR A 284 24.23 13.54 -14.94
CA THR A 284 25.69 13.32 -15.03
C THR A 284 26.45 14.02 -13.92
N LYS A 285 25.96 15.19 -13.47
CA LYS A 285 26.60 16.01 -12.43
C LYS A 285 25.58 16.93 -11.76
N VAL A 286 25.83 17.28 -10.50
CA VAL A 286 25.14 18.36 -9.79
C VAL A 286 26.15 19.41 -9.35
N ASP A 287 25.88 20.68 -9.66
CA ASP A 287 26.55 21.83 -9.07
C ASP A 287 25.72 22.36 -7.90
N VAL A 288 26.23 22.15 -6.70
CA VAL A 288 25.54 22.52 -5.45
C VAL A 288 25.68 24.01 -5.13
N THR A 289 26.64 24.71 -5.76
CA THR A 289 26.87 26.15 -5.56
C THR A 289 25.88 26.94 -6.39
N ASP A 290 25.80 26.62 -7.69
CA ASP A 290 24.91 27.31 -8.63
C ASP A 290 23.50 26.73 -8.66
N LYS A 291 23.26 25.64 -7.91
CA LYS A 291 22.00 24.87 -7.86
C LYS A 291 21.55 24.42 -9.25
N VAL A 292 22.44 23.72 -9.94
CA VAL A 292 22.24 23.25 -11.32
C VAL A 292 22.41 21.73 -11.41
N VAL A 293 21.50 21.06 -12.11
CA VAL A 293 21.63 19.67 -12.51
C VAL A 293 22.04 19.60 -13.99
N TYR A 294 23.06 18.83 -14.31
CA TYR A 294 23.50 18.56 -15.68
C TYR A 294 22.99 17.20 -16.14
N ILE A 295 22.49 17.16 -17.38
CA ILE A 295 21.94 15.97 -18.01
C ILE A 295 22.81 15.51 -19.19
N ASP A 296 22.61 14.27 -19.62
CA ASP A 296 23.42 13.57 -20.62
C ASP A 296 23.33 14.15 -22.04
N ASP A 297 22.32 14.96 -22.35
CA ASP A 297 22.22 15.70 -23.61
C ASP A 297 22.99 17.04 -23.61
N GLY A 298 23.77 17.31 -22.56
CA GLY A 298 24.57 18.53 -22.40
C GLY A 298 23.79 19.75 -21.90
N LYS A 299 22.47 19.64 -21.71
CA LYS A 299 21.67 20.71 -21.10
C LYS A 299 21.80 20.70 -19.58
N SER A 300 21.28 21.76 -18.98
CA SER A 300 21.24 21.92 -17.53
C SER A 300 19.91 22.53 -17.07
N LEU A 301 19.58 22.29 -15.81
CA LEU A 301 18.34 22.76 -15.17
C LEU A 301 18.67 23.33 -13.79
N THR A 302 18.24 24.56 -13.53
CA THR A 302 18.31 25.16 -12.19
C THR A 302 17.22 24.60 -11.28
N TYR A 303 17.48 24.52 -9.98
CA TYR A 303 16.50 24.05 -9.00
C TYR A 303 16.36 24.96 -7.77
N SER A 304 15.17 24.98 -7.20
CA SER A 304 14.93 25.50 -5.84
C SER A 304 15.17 24.43 -4.78
N ASN A 305 14.71 23.21 -5.04
CA ASN A 305 14.97 22.00 -4.27
C ASN A 305 15.37 20.85 -5.20
N LEU A 306 16.32 20.02 -4.75
CA LEU A 306 16.73 18.81 -5.43
C LEU A 306 16.41 17.60 -4.55
N VAL A 307 15.64 16.66 -5.06
CA VAL A 307 15.31 15.40 -4.39
C VAL A 307 15.95 14.26 -5.15
N ILE A 308 16.83 13.51 -4.51
CA ILE A 308 17.49 12.33 -5.09
C ILE A 308 16.70 11.09 -4.68
N ALA A 309 16.12 10.41 -5.66
CA ALA A 309 15.24 9.26 -5.51
C ALA A 309 15.60 8.15 -6.52
N THR A 310 16.91 7.94 -6.71
CA THR A 310 17.48 7.13 -7.79
C THR A 310 17.52 5.63 -7.50
N GLY A 311 17.14 5.23 -6.29
CA GLY A 311 17.20 3.85 -5.84
C GLY A 311 18.59 3.24 -5.98
N THR A 312 18.62 1.94 -6.24
CA THR A 312 19.84 1.13 -6.23
C THR A 312 20.08 0.39 -7.55
N ALA A 313 21.31 -0.08 -7.74
CA ALA A 313 21.72 -1.03 -8.76
C ALA A 313 22.26 -2.32 -8.11
N LEU A 314 22.10 -3.45 -8.80
CA LEU A 314 22.62 -4.74 -8.35
C LEU A 314 24.15 -4.77 -8.46
N LYS A 315 24.81 -5.25 -7.40
CA LYS A 315 26.25 -5.56 -7.43
C LYS A 315 26.48 -6.76 -8.34
N GLN A 316 27.46 -6.65 -9.22
CA GLN A 316 27.87 -7.76 -10.08
C GLN A 316 28.59 -8.83 -9.25
N ILE A 317 28.45 -10.10 -9.63
CA ILE A 317 29.26 -11.19 -9.07
C ILE A 317 30.65 -11.21 -9.71
N VAL A 318 31.66 -11.60 -8.94
CA VAL A 318 33.06 -11.65 -9.38
C VAL A 318 33.58 -13.08 -9.17
N ILE A 319 33.17 -13.98 -10.07
CA ILE A 319 33.63 -15.37 -10.12
C ILE A 319 33.90 -15.78 -11.58
N PRO A 320 34.73 -16.81 -11.84
CA PRO A 320 34.95 -17.31 -13.20
C PRO A 320 33.62 -17.71 -13.86
N GLY A 321 33.44 -17.28 -15.11
CA GLY A 321 32.22 -17.52 -15.91
C GLY A 321 31.05 -16.57 -15.67
N ALA A 322 31.21 -15.56 -14.81
CA ALA A 322 30.16 -14.56 -14.52
C ALA A 322 29.70 -13.74 -15.75
N THR A 323 30.46 -13.74 -16.84
CA THR A 323 30.18 -12.98 -18.08
C THR A 323 29.50 -13.82 -19.17
N LEU A 324 29.11 -15.07 -18.89
CA LEU A 324 28.36 -15.89 -19.84
C LEU A 324 26.97 -15.28 -20.10
N GLU A 325 26.45 -15.43 -21.32
CA GLU A 325 25.28 -14.68 -21.84
C GLU A 325 24.02 -14.82 -20.96
N ASN A 326 23.82 -15.99 -20.38
CA ASN A 326 22.68 -16.40 -19.56
C ASN A 326 22.98 -16.35 -18.05
N VAL A 327 23.95 -15.53 -17.64
CA VAL A 327 24.05 -15.01 -16.28
C VAL A 327 23.25 -13.70 -16.23
N LEU A 328 22.01 -13.78 -15.77
CA LEU A 328 21.03 -12.69 -15.89
C LEU A 328 20.71 -12.09 -14.52
N TYR A 329 20.66 -10.75 -14.45
CA TYR A 329 20.31 -10.03 -13.24
C TYR A 329 18.86 -9.56 -13.31
N PHE A 330 18.16 -9.56 -12.18
CA PHE A 330 16.73 -9.24 -12.12
C PHE A 330 16.47 -7.91 -11.37
N LYS A 331 16.23 -6.82 -12.10
CA LYS A 331 15.93 -5.50 -11.49
C LYS A 331 14.77 -4.75 -12.15
N ASN A 332 14.61 -4.88 -13.46
CA ASN A 332 13.65 -4.11 -14.25
C ASN A 332 12.73 -5.02 -15.11
N PRO A 333 11.67 -4.48 -15.74
CA PRO A 333 10.74 -5.30 -16.53
C PRO A 333 11.40 -6.07 -17.69
N ASN A 334 12.39 -5.48 -18.37
CA ASN A 334 13.09 -6.16 -19.47
C ASN A 334 13.89 -7.36 -18.95
N ASP A 335 14.52 -7.21 -17.79
CA ASP A 335 15.22 -8.33 -17.13
C ASP A 335 14.23 -9.47 -16.82
N GLY A 336 13.05 -9.14 -16.29
CA GLY A 336 12.00 -10.10 -15.96
C GLY A 336 11.55 -10.90 -17.18
N LYS A 337 11.20 -10.21 -18.28
CA LYS A 337 10.80 -10.83 -19.54
C LYS A 337 11.90 -11.74 -20.09
N LEU A 338 13.14 -11.23 -20.16
CA LEU A 338 14.28 -11.98 -20.66
C LEU A 338 14.53 -13.27 -19.84
N ILE A 339 14.47 -13.16 -18.51
CA ILE A 339 14.62 -14.31 -17.61
C ILE A 339 13.47 -15.31 -17.83
N TYR A 340 12.23 -14.85 -17.90
CA TYR A 340 11.06 -15.70 -18.07
C TYR A 340 11.10 -16.47 -19.39
N GLU A 341 11.43 -15.81 -20.49
CA GLU A 341 11.55 -16.43 -21.81
C GLU A 341 12.64 -17.52 -21.83
N ASN A 342 13.80 -17.23 -21.25
CA ASN A 342 14.93 -18.15 -21.22
C ASN A 342 14.79 -19.25 -20.16
N ALA A 343 13.82 -19.16 -19.24
CA ALA A 343 13.63 -20.15 -18.18
C ALA A 343 12.88 -21.42 -18.62
N LYS A 344 12.10 -21.35 -19.71
CA LYS A 344 11.19 -22.43 -20.14
C LYS A 344 11.92 -23.76 -20.37
N LYS A 345 11.54 -24.79 -19.61
CA LYS A 345 12.12 -26.16 -19.68
C LYS A 345 13.65 -26.22 -19.44
N LYS A 346 14.21 -25.22 -18.75
CA LYS A 346 15.65 -25.14 -18.43
C LYS A 346 15.95 -25.44 -16.96
N HIS A 347 17.19 -25.78 -16.66
CA HIS A 347 17.72 -25.86 -15.30
C HIS A 347 18.17 -24.47 -14.85
N ILE A 348 17.56 -23.90 -13.81
CA ILE A 348 17.83 -22.53 -13.35
C ILE A 348 18.49 -22.56 -11.99
N SER A 349 19.52 -21.73 -11.81
CA SER A 349 20.24 -21.63 -10.54
C SER A 349 20.24 -20.20 -10.02
N PHE A 350 19.81 -20.01 -8.78
CA PHE A 350 19.93 -18.74 -8.08
C PHE A 350 21.24 -18.74 -7.28
N TYR A 351 22.03 -17.67 -7.43
CA TYR A 351 23.26 -17.47 -6.64
C TYR A 351 23.01 -16.49 -5.50
N ASN A 352 22.93 -17.02 -4.28
CA ASN A 352 22.35 -16.42 -3.09
C ASN A 352 20.85 -16.11 -3.28
N CYS A 353 20.25 -15.51 -2.27
CA CYS A 353 18.84 -15.13 -2.32
C CYS A 353 18.54 -13.85 -1.54
N THR A 354 17.46 -13.22 -1.97
CA THR A 354 16.73 -12.16 -1.29
C THR A 354 15.25 -12.54 -1.29
N PRO A 355 14.38 -11.87 -0.52
CA PRO A 355 12.93 -12.04 -0.63
C PRO A 355 12.42 -11.99 -2.08
N HIS A 356 12.93 -11.06 -2.89
CA HIS A 356 12.55 -10.95 -4.32
C HIS A 356 12.93 -12.18 -5.13
N THR A 357 14.13 -12.73 -4.94
CA THR A 357 14.56 -13.91 -5.69
C THR A 357 13.99 -15.21 -5.16
N ILE A 358 13.61 -15.28 -3.87
CA ILE A 358 12.80 -16.39 -3.35
C ILE A 358 11.47 -16.41 -4.10
N THR A 359 10.76 -15.27 -4.17
CA THR A 359 9.52 -15.16 -4.94
C THR A 359 9.73 -15.56 -6.40
N LEU A 360 10.71 -14.95 -7.08
CA LEU A 360 10.99 -15.25 -8.48
C LEU A 360 11.33 -16.74 -8.70
N SER A 361 12.05 -17.38 -7.78
CA SER A 361 12.39 -18.81 -7.89
C SER A 361 11.14 -19.69 -7.92
N THR A 362 10.17 -19.42 -7.04
CA THR A 362 8.90 -20.15 -6.99
C THR A 362 8.03 -19.86 -8.23
N THR A 363 8.06 -18.63 -8.74
CA THR A 363 7.36 -18.24 -9.97
C THR A 363 7.94 -18.96 -11.19
N LEU A 364 9.26 -18.91 -11.37
CA LEU A 364 9.95 -19.54 -12.50
C LEU A 364 9.84 -21.07 -12.47
N LYS A 365 9.72 -21.67 -11.28
CA LYS A 365 9.58 -23.13 -11.16
C LYS A 365 8.35 -23.67 -11.91
N LYS A 366 7.30 -22.86 -12.07
CA LYS A 366 6.09 -23.21 -12.83
C LYS A 366 6.39 -23.48 -14.33
N ILE A 367 7.48 -22.94 -14.88
CA ILE A 367 7.85 -23.07 -16.30
C ILE A 367 9.23 -23.72 -16.54
N ALA A 368 10.09 -23.73 -15.53
CA ALA A 368 11.43 -24.31 -15.58
C ALA A 368 11.41 -25.83 -15.39
N LYS A 369 12.47 -26.50 -15.85
CA LYS A 369 12.65 -27.94 -15.60
C LYS A 369 13.04 -28.18 -14.15
N THR A 370 14.04 -27.46 -13.64
CA THR A 370 14.43 -27.45 -12.23
C THR A 370 14.80 -26.04 -11.80
N VAL A 371 14.63 -25.72 -10.52
CA VAL A 371 15.12 -24.49 -9.91
C VAL A 371 15.88 -24.86 -8.65
N THR A 372 17.10 -24.35 -8.51
CA THR A 372 17.93 -24.57 -7.32
C THR A 372 18.45 -23.24 -6.78
N ILE A 373 18.32 -23.02 -5.47
CA ILE A 373 18.93 -21.89 -4.77
C ILE A 373 20.22 -22.35 -4.10
N TYR A 374 21.34 -21.72 -4.45
CA TYR A 374 22.64 -21.95 -3.82
C TYR A 374 22.98 -20.77 -2.93
N SER A 375 23.25 -21.01 -1.65
CA SER A 375 23.68 -19.98 -0.70
C SER A 375 24.94 -20.43 0.03
N LYS A 376 25.87 -19.49 0.23
CA LYS A 376 27.00 -19.70 1.15
C LYS A 376 26.57 -19.65 2.62
N GLU A 377 25.42 -19.04 2.89
CA GLU A 377 24.89 -18.86 4.24
C GLU A 377 24.14 -20.12 4.70
N ASN A 378 24.00 -20.28 6.01
CA ASN A 378 23.23 -21.34 6.64
C ASN A 378 21.72 -21.01 6.77
N LEU A 379 21.31 -19.79 6.44
CA LEU A 379 19.92 -19.34 6.40
C LEU A 379 19.66 -18.63 5.06
N LEU A 380 18.47 -18.82 4.49
CA LEU A 380 18.05 -18.12 3.26
C LEU A 380 17.68 -16.66 3.54
N PHE A 381 17.07 -16.41 4.69
CA PHE A 381 16.54 -15.11 5.06
C PHE A 381 16.80 -14.84 6.54
N LYS A 382 17.95 -14.20 6.83
CA LYS A 382 18.44 -13.98 8.21
C LYS A 382 17.40 -13.31 9.10
N GLN A 383 16.66 -12.34 8.57
CA GLN A 383 15.63 -11.59 9.29
C GLN A 383 14.41 -12.43 9.71
N GLY A 384 14.25 -13.64 9.16
CA GLY A 384 13.21 -14.57 9.57
C GLY A 384 13.56 -15.38 10.82
N GLY A 385 14.83 -15.42 11.23
CA GLY A 385 15.29 -16.30 12.30
C GLY A 385 15.28 -17.78 11.91
N THR A 386 15.82 -18.63 12.78
CA THR A 386 16.07 -20.05 12.47
C THR A 386 14.79 -20.82 12.15
N LYS A 387 13.75 -20.71 12.98
CA LYS A 387 12.55 -21.54 12.83
C LYS A 387 11.77 -21.23 11.54
N PHE A 388 11.67 -19.96 11.17
CA PHE A 388 11.07 -19.57 9.88
C PHE A 388 11.85 -20.14 8.70
N ASN A 389 13.18 -20.13 8.75
CA ASN A 389 14.01 -20.64 7.67
C ASN A 389 13.91 -22.16 7.52
N GLU A 390 13.77 -22.91 8.62
CA GLU A 390 13.48 -24.35 8.57
C GLU A 390 12.18 -24.62 7.81
N GLU A 391 11.09 -23.95 8.18
CA GLU A 391 9.79 -24.07 7.50
C GLU A 391 9.87 -23.62 6.04
N LEU A 392 10.57 -22.51 5.76
CA LEU A 392 10.77 -21.99 4.42
C LEU A 392 11.49 -22.99 3.51
N VAL A 393 12.60 -23.58 3.97
CA VAL A 393 13.33 -24.58 3.17
C VAL A 393 12.47 -25.80 2.93
N ASN A 394 11.80 -26.31 3.95
CA ASN A 394 10.89 -27.46 3.82
C ASN A 394 9.76 -27.16 2.83
N TYR A 395 9.17 -25.97 2.87
CA TYR A 395 8.10 -25.56 1.97
C TYR A 395 8.60 -25.37 0.53
N LEU A 396 9.79 -24.76 0.36
CA LEU A 396 10.40 -24.61 -0.96
C LEU A 396 10.66 -25.96 -1.62
N GLU A 397 11.25 -26.92 -0.90
CA GLU A 397 11.60 -28.22 -1.47
C GLU A 397 10.39 -29.13 -1.67
N ASN A 398 9.48 -29.20 -0.69
CA ASN A 398 8.38 -30.18 -0.70
C ASN A 398 7.08 -29.67 -1.34
N VAL A 399 6.84 -28.35 -1.34
CA VAL A 399 5.61 -27.75 -1.88
C VAL A 399 5.87 -27.00 -3.17
N CYS A 400 6.95 -26.21 -3.22
CA CYS A 400 7.27 -25.41 -4.41
C CYS A 400 8.14 -26.15 -5.44
N ASP A 401 8.70 -27.32 -5.10
CA ASP A 401 9.66 -28.07 -5.93
C ASP A 401 10.92 -27.23 -6.29
N VAL A 402 11.35 -26.37 -5.37
CA VAL A 402 12.57 -25.55 -5.48
C VAL A 402 13.63 -26.15 -4.56
N SER A 403 14.70 -26.70 -5.13
CA SER A 403 15.80 -27.28 -4.35
C SER A 403 16.61 -26.21 -3.64
N VAL A 404 17.03 -26.47 -2.40
CA VAL A 404 17.85 -25.53 -1.63
C VAL A 404 19.18 -26.16 -1.23
N ARG A 405 20.28 -25.43 -1.43
CA ARG A 405 21.64 -25.85 -1.09
C ARG A 405 22.32 -24.75 -0.27
N LEU A 406 22.20 -24.88 1.05
CA LEU A 406 22.83 -24.01 2.05
C LEU A 406 24.27 -24.44 2.31
N ASN A 407 25.08 -23.52 2.83
CA ASN A 407 26.53 -23.73 3.06
C ASN A 407 27.28 -24.28 1.83
N ASN A 408 26.73 -24.09 0.63
CA ASN A 408 27.31 -24.59 -0.61
C ASN A 408 27.02 -23.61 -1.74
N SER A 409 28.02 -22.80 -2.05
CA SER A 409 27.92 -21.71 -3.03
C SER A 409 28.48 -22.11 -4.39
N ILE A 410 28.23 -21.26 -5.38
CA ILE A 410 28.81 -21.42 -6.72
C ILE A 410 30.22 -20.84 -6.70
N ARG A 411 31.22 -21.68 -7.04
CA ARG A 411 32.63 -21.29 -7.15
C ARG A 411 32.99 -20.83 -8.57
N CYS A 412 32.48 -21.54 -9.58
CA CYS A 412 32.71 -21.28 -11.00
C CYS A 412 31.45 -21.59 -11.79
N ILE A 413 31.20 -20.81 -12.84
CA ILE A 413 30.15 -21.04 -13.83
C ILE A 413 30.84 -21.50 -15.12
N GLU A 414 30.50 -22.67 -15.62
CA GLU A 414 31.14 -23.26 -16.79
C GLU A 414 30.20 -23.30 -18.00
N GLY A 415 30.78 -23.10 -19.19
CA GLY A 415 30.03 -23.07 -20.44
C GLY A 415 30.80 -22.48 -21.61
N GLU A 416 30.37 -22.81 -22.83
CA GLU A 416 30.89 -22.24 -24.08
C GLU A 416 29.90 -21.16 -24.56
N GLY A 417 30.20 -19.89 -24.26
CA GLY A 417 29.31 -18.74 -24.53
C GLY A 417 28.08 -18.66 -23.62
N LYS A 418 27.49 -19.81 -23.26
CA LYS A 418 26.33 -19.96 -22.36
C LYS A 418 26.61 -20.95 -21.24
N VAL A 419 26.07 -20.68 -20.05
CA VAL A 419 26.05 -21.55 -18.87
C VAL A 419 25.54 -22.94 -19.24
N LYS A 420 26.32 -23.95 -18.84
CA LYS A 420 26.02 -25.37 -18.98
C LYS A 420 26.10 -26.09 -17.63
N ASP A 421 27.10 -25.75 -16.83
CA ASP A 421 27.43 -26.43 -15.59
C ASP A 421 27.90 -25.41 -14.52
N LEU A 422 27.82 -25.80 -13.25
CA LEU A 422 28.31 -25.05 -12.10
C LEU A 422 29.29 -25.93 -11.33
N ILE A 423 30.44 -25.37 -10.97
CA ILE A 423 31.32 -25.98 -9.98
C ILE A 423 31.01 -25.34 -8.63
N LEU A 424 30.57 -26.17 -7.69
CA LEU A 424 30.20 -25.75 -6.36
C LEU A 424 31.42 -25.65 -5.45
N SER A 425 31.29 -24.96 -4.30
CA SER A 425 32.38 -24.78 -3.34
C SER A 425 32.94 -26.09 -2.78
N ASN A 426 32.13 -27.15 -2.74
CA ASN A 426 32.55 -28.49 -2.34
C ASN A 426 33.13 -29.35 -3.48
N GLY A 427 33.31 -28.79 -4.69
CA GLY A 427 33.86 -29.48 -5.86
C GLY A 427 32.86 -30.29 -6.67
N ILE A 428 31.59 -30.39 -6.25
CA ILE A 428 30.54 -31.08 -7.01
C ILE A 428 30.17 -30.23 -8.23
N CYS A 429 29.94 -30.90 -9.37
CA CYS A 429 29.39 -30.29 -10.57
C CYS A 429 27.85 -30.40 -10.56
N ALA A 430 27.16 -29.31 -10.92
CA ALA A 430 25.71 -29.26 -11.04
C ALA A 430 25.29 -28.68 -12.40
N VAL A 431 24.32 -29.31 -13.07
CA VAL A 431 23.81 -28.84 -14.37
C VAL A 431 23.02 -27.54 -14.18
N SER A 432 23.31 -26.54 -15.01
CA SER A 432 22.56 -25.28 -15.05
C SER A 432 22.55 -24.70 -16.45
N ASN A 433 21.43 -24.10 -16.85
CA ASN A 433 21.30 -23.42 -18.14
C ASN A 433 21.08 -21.92 -17.98
N MET A 434 21.07 -21.41 -16.76
CA MET A 434 20.94 -19.98 -16.45
C MET A 434 21.30 -19.77 -14.99
N VAL A 435 22.06 -18.71 -14.70
CA VAL A 435 22.32 -18.27 -13.34
C VAL A 435 21.66 -16.91 -13.11
N ILE A 436 20.93 -16.76 -12.01
CA ILE A 436 20.33 -15.50 -11.56
C ILE A 436 21.02 -15.07 -10.26
N PRO A 437 21.96 -14.11 -10.31
CA PRO A 437 22.69 -13.70 -9.13
C PRO A 437 21.94 -12.73 -8.22
N SER A 438 22.26 -12.79 -6.93
CA SER A 438 21.89 -11.80 -5.90
C SER A 438 23.11 -11.49 -5.04
N ASN A 439 23.79 -10.38 -5.28
CA ASN A 439 25.06 -10.04 -4.61
C ASN A 439 24.99 -8.72 -3.81
N GLY A 440 23.78 -8.34 -3.38
CA GLY A 440 23.53 -7.04 -2.77
C GLY A 440 23.43 -5.91 -3.78
N GLU A 441 23.32 -4.69 -3.27
CA GLU A 441 23.01 -3.49 -4.04
C GLU A 441 23.92 -2.32 -3.66
N MET A 442 23.95 -1.29 -4.51
CA MET A 442 24.61 -0.01 -4.26
C MET A 442 23.71 1.13 -4.73
N ALA A 443 23.77 2.29 -4.08
CA ALA A 443 22.95 3.43 -4.47
C ALA A 443 23.39 4.05 -5.80
N CYS A 444 22.42 4.46 -6.62
CA CYS A 444 22.67 5.14 -7.90
C CYS A 444 22.87 6.65 -7.70
N SER A 445 23.92 7.07 -7.00
CA SER A 445 24.17 8.46 -6.60
C SER A 445 25.53 9.01 -7.04
N SER A 446 26.26 8.27 -7.89
CA SER A 446 27.65 8.60 -8.25
C SER A 446 27.84 9.97 -8.90
N PHE A 447 26.80 10.56 -9.48
CA PHE A 447 26.80 11.94 -10.01
C PHE A 447 26.96 13.03 -8.92
N MET A 448 26.84 12.66 -7.63
CA MET A 448 27.12 13.53 -6.48
C MET A 448 28.56 13.42 -6.00
N LEU A 449 29.37 12.50 -6.53
CA LEU A 449 30.78 12.40 -6.14
C LEU A 449 31.51 13.69 -6.50
N GLY A 450 32.31 14.20 -5.54
CA GLY A 450 32.98 15.49 -5.66
C GLY A 450 32.16 16.70 -5.23
N SER A 451 30.85 16.56 -4.93
CA SER A 451 29.99 17.67 -4.49
C SER A 451 30.05 17.95 -2.98
N LYS A 452 30.99 17.34 -2.24
CA LYS A 452 31.02 17.28 -0.76
C LYS A 452 29.80 16.61 -0.12
N MET A 453 29.00 15.88 -0.90
CA MET A 453 27.91 15.06 -0.37
C MET A 453 28.48 13.96 0.52
N LYS A 454 27.86 13.73 1.68
CA LYS A 454 28.18 12.58 2.53
C LYS A 454 27.52 11.33 1.97
N VAL A 455 28.34 10.35 1.63
CA VAL A 455 27.89 9.05 1.13
C VAL A 455 28.63 7.92 1.81
N THR A 456 27.99 6.76 1.92
CA THR A 456 28.62 5.54 2.42
C THR A 456 29.50 4.89 1.34
N PRO A 457 30.32 3.86 1.64
CA PRO A 457 31.18 3.19 0.65
C PRO A 457 30.42 2.62 -0.56
N ASP A 458 29.15 2.24 -0.37
CA ASP A 458 28.26 1.76 -1.42
C ASP A 458 27.40 2.89 -2.04
N ASN A 459 27.86 4.14 -1.89
CA ASN A 459 27.31 5.38 -2.42
C ASN A 459 25.96 5.83 -1.85
N TYR A 460 25.42 5.20 -0.81
CA TYR A 460 24.14 5.66 -0.25
C TYR A 460 24.28 7.05 0.36
N ILE A 461 23.27 7.90 0.16
CA ILE A 461 23.30 9.30 0.58
C ILE A 461 22.86 9.41 2.04
N GLU A 462 23.72 9.97 2.90
CA GLU A 462 23.38 10.17 4.30
C GLU A 462 22.31 11.26 4.45
N VAL A 463 21.25 10.96 5.20
CA VAL A 463 20.18 11.90 5.55
C VAL A 463 19.85 11.88 7.04
N ASP A 464 19.28 12.99 7.51
CA ASP A 464 18.65 13.09 8.83
C ASP A 464 17.22 12.51 8.84
N GLU A 465 16.53 12.55 9.99
CA GLU A 465 15.15 12.10 10.14
C GLU A 465 14.12 12.87 9.27
N ASN A 466 14.54 13.98 8.68
CA ASN A 466 13.74 14.85 7.81
C ASN A 466 14.07 14.65 6.33
N MET A 467 14.85 13.61 5.99
CA MET A 467 15.33 13.30 4.64
C MET A 467 16.25 14.37 4.06
N LYS A 468 16.84 15.24 4.90
CA LYS A 468 17.76 16.28 4.48
C LYS A 468 19.17 15.73 4.44
N THR A 469 19.89 16.05 3.37
CA THR A 469 21.32 15.76 3.26
C THR A 469 22.15 16.80 4.02
N ASN A 470 23.48 16.65 4.01
CA ASN A 470 24.39 17.66 4.53
C ASN A 470 24.44 18.96 3.70
N ILE A 471 23.75 19.02 2.56
CA ILE A 471 23.74 20.17 1.66
C ILE A 471 22.34 20.81 1.66
N PRO A 472 22.23 22.14 1.91
CA PRO A 472 20.93 22.82 1.93
C PRO A 472 20.14 22.62 0.64
N ASN A 473 18.82 22.47 0.76
CA ASN A 473 17.88 22.27 -0.35
C ASN A 473 18.10 20.98 -1.16
N ILE A 474 18.93 20.06 -0.68
CA ILE A 474 19.11 18.73 -1.27
C ILE A 474 18.62 17.66 -0.29
N TYR A 475 17.78 16.77 -0.79
CA TYR A 475 17.14 15.68 -0.07
C TYR A 475 17.47 14.34 -0.75
N ALA A 476 17.40 13.24 -0.01
CA ALA A 476 17.45 11.90 -0.59
C ALA A 476 16.38 11.01 0.04
N ILE A 477 15.73 10.17 -0.77
CA ILE A 477 14.60 9.31 -0.38
C ILE A 477 14.62 7.96 -1.13
N GLY A 478 13.98 6.96 -0.55
CA GLY A 478 13.91 5.58 -1.06
C GLY A 478 15.23 4.84 -0.93
N ASP A 479 15.40 3.76 -1.69
CA ASP A 479 16.56 2.86 -1.55
C ASP A 479 17.94 3.52 -1.75
N CYS A 480 18.02 4.78 -2.21
CA CYS A 480 19.31 5.50 -2.33
C CYS A 480 19.73 6.27 -1.06
N SER A 481 18.82 6.46 -0.10
CA SER A 481 19.09 7.16 1.15
C SER A 481 19.55 6.21 2.26
N TYR A 482 20.34 6.76 3.16
CA TYR A 482 20.82 6.13 4.38
C TYR A 482 20.48 7.01 5.57
N ASN A 483 19.61 6.53 6.46
CA ASN A 483 19.22 7.30 7.63
C ASN A 483 20.18 7.03 8.79
N ASN A 484 21.02 8.02 9.10
CA ASN A 484 22.03 7.94 10.15
C ASN A 484 21.50 8.43 11.52
N SER A 485 20.20 8.29 11.78
CA SER A 485 19.63 8.70 13.06
C SER A 485 19.98 7.71 14.17
N LYS A 486 20.38 8.25 15.33
CA LYS A 486 20.68 7.50 16.56
C LYS A 486 19.55 6.59 17.01
N LYS A 487 18.31 6.90 16.64
CA LYS A 487 17.14 6.10 16.99
C LYS A 487 17.06 4.77 16.22
N TYR A 488 17.62 4.73 15.02
CA TYR A 488 17.75 3.52 14.21
C TYR A 488 19.11 2.83 14.44
N ASN A 489 19.71 3.00 15.62
CA ASN A 489 21.07 2.52 15.95
C ASN A 489 22.15 2.94 14.93
N ASN A 490 21.98 4.10 14.27
CA ASN A 490 22.91 4.70 13.31
C ASN A 490 23.21 3.89 12.04
N ASN A 491 22.45 2.84 11.69
CA ASN A 491 22.73 1.99 10.53
C ASN A 491 21.46 1.39 9.93
N VAL A 492 20.59 2.16 9.25
CA VAL A 492 19.40 1.56 8.62
C VAL A 492 19.25 1.98 7.17
N TYR A 493 19.21 0.95 6.31
CA TYR A 493 18.77 1.03 4.92
C TYR A 493 17.43 0.32 4.83
N VAL A 494 16.33 1.07 4.69
CA VAL A 494 15.01 0.46 4.60
C VAL A 494 14.64 0.23 3.13
N ASN A 495 15.05 -0.92 2.59
CA ASN A 495 14.66 -1.38 1.24
C ASN A 495 13.20 -1.89 1.22
N SER A 496 12.25 -1.05 1.67
CA SER A 496 10.82 -1.33 1.69
C SER A 496 10.09 -0.38 0.74
N TRP A 497 9.16 -0.93 -0.04
CA TRP A 497 8.22 -0.14 -0.83
C TRP A 497 7.39 0.80 0.05
N GLN A 498 6.87 0.28 1.16
CA GLN A 498 6.05 1.04 2.10
C GLN A 498 6.86 2.19 2.72
N PHE A 499 8.11 1.92 3.12
CA PHE A 499 8.93 2.93 3.78
C PHE A 499 9.47 3.97 2.79
N SER A 500 9.78 3.59 1.55
CA SER A 500 10.10 4.53 0.46
C SER A 500 8.99 5.59 0.26
N GLN A 501 7.73 5.22 0.44
CA GLN A 501 6.61 6.17 0.41
C GLN A 501 6.58 7.08 1.63
N VAL A 502 6.86 6.54 2.82
CA VAL A 502 7.00 7.32 4.06
C VAL A 502 8.08 8.40 3.89
N GLU A 503 9.24 8.04 3.37
CA GLU A 503 10.34 8.96 3.10
C GLU A 503 9.94 10.03 2.07
N GLY A 504 9.25 9.64 0.98
CA GLY A 504 8.71 10.59 0.01
C GLY A 504 7.74 11.60 0.63
N LYS A 505 6.84 11.15 1.51
CA LYS A 505 5.93 12.04 2.27
C LYS A 505 6.68 12.99 3.18
N ILE A 506 7.69 12.50 3.91
CA ILE A 506 8.48 13.31 4.84
C ILE A 506 9.28 14.38 4.07
N CYS A 507 9.91 14.01 2.96
CA CYS A 507 10.62 14.94 2.10
C CYS A 507 9.69 16.06 1.60
N ALA A 508 8.51 15.70 1.07
CA ALA A 508 7.52 16.67 0.59
C ALA A 508 7.08 17.64 1.70
N MET A 509 6.81 17.13 2.89
CA MET A 509 6.40 17.95 4.03
C MET A 509 7.54 18.86 4.50
N ASN A 510 8.78 18.39 4.46
CA ASN A 510 9.96 19.20 4.76
C ASN A 510 10.21 20.31 3.74
N ILE A 511 10.02 20.06 2.44
CA ILE A 511 10.05 21.10 1.40
C ILE A 511 9.00 22.18 1.69
N LEU A 512 7.85 21.78 2.23
CA LEU A 512 6.76 22.69 2.65
C LEU A 512 6.98 23.32 4.04
N ASN A 513 8.12 23.09 4.69
CA ASN A 513 8.40 23.52 6.06
C ASN A 513 7.36 23.03 7.10
N LYS A 514 6.75 21.87 6.86
CA LYS A 514 5.83 21.20 7.78
C LYS A 514 6.53 20.00 8.42
N LYS A 515 6.55 19.95 9.75
CA LYS A 515 7.15 18.84 10.49
C LYS A 515 6.29 17.57 10.39
N VAL A 516 6.96 16.43 10.24
CA VAL A 516 6.36 15.09 10.30
C VAL A 516 7.18 14.26 11.28
N ASP A 517 6.51 13.50 12.13
CA ASP A 517 7.19 12.63 13.09
C ASP A 517 7.45 11.24 12.50
N ILE A 518 8.65 11.02 11.93
CA ILE A 518 9.07 9.71 11.40
C ILE A 518 9.20 8.64 12.49
N ASN A 519 9.35 9.07 13.74
CA ASN A 519 9.68 8.21 14.88
C ASN A 519 8.65 7.14 15.19
N SER A 520 7.42 7.31 14.70
CA SER A 520 6.32 6.37 14.82
C SER A 520 6.22 5.41 13.63
N GLU A 521 6.94 5.67 12.53
CA GLU A 521 6.85 4.83 11.33
C GLU A 521 7.75 3.60 11.48
N ILE A 522 7.15 2.45 11.23
CA ILE A 522 7.79 1.13 11.28
C ILE A 522 7.90 0.62 9.84
N PRO A 523 9.04 0.02 9.44
CA PRO A 523 9.11 -0.68 8.16
C PRO A 523 8.14 -1.86 8.09
N PHE A 524 7.31 -1.87 7.05
CA PHE A 524 6.45 -3.00 6.71
C PHE A 524 6.97 -3.66 5.43
N PHE A 525 7.14 -4.98 5.45
CA PHE A 525 7.67 -5.73 4.32
C PHE A 525 6.79 -6.92 3.98
N TRP A 526 6.83 -7.31 2.72
CA TRP A 526 6.21 -8.54 2.25
C TRP A 526 6.99 -9.15 1.09
N PHE A 527 6.77 -10.44 0.88
CA PHE A 527 7.16 -11.16 -0.33
C PHE A 527 6.28 -12.41 -0.47
N HIS A 528 6.38 -13.11 -1.60
CA HIS A 528 5.61 -14.32 -1.84
C HIS A 528 6.50 -15.55 -1.85
N VAL A 529 5.96 -16.68 -1.38
CA VAL A 529 6.58 -17.99 -1.48
C VAL A 529 5.50 -18.94 -2.00
N GLY A 530 5.61 -19.33 -3.27
CA GLY A 530 4.53 -20.01 -3.95
C GLY A 530 3.30 -19.10 -4.06
N ASP A 531 2.14 -19.61 -3.64
CA ASP A 531 0.88 -18.85 -3.67
C ASP A 531 0.60 -18.11 -2.34
N GLU A 532 1.45 -18.27 -1.32
CA GLU A 532 1.29 -17.65 -0.01
C GLU A 532 2.12 -16.36 0.13
N ILE A 533 1.68 -15.49 1.03
CA ILE A 533 2.38 -14.26 1.37
C ILE A 533 3.13 -14.42 2.70
N VAL A 534 4.33 -13.87 2.74
CA VAL A 534 5.08 -13.62 3.96
C VAL A 534 5.04 -12.13 4.25
N VAL A 535 4.68 -11.77 5.48
CA VAL A 535 4.75 -10.37 5.96
C VAL A 535 5.65 -10.34 7.18
N TYR A 536 6.54 -9.36 7.22
CA TYR A 536 7.36 -9.12 8.41
C TYR A 536 7.48 -7.62 8.71
N VAL A 537 7.62 -7.35 9.99
CA VAL A 537 7.66 -6.02 10.57
C VAL A 537 8.73 -6.03 11.64
N HIS A 538 9.66 -5.07 11.62
CA HIS A 538 10.76 -5.07 12.56
C HIS A 538 11.24 -3.66 12.90
N ARG A 539 11.63 -3.43 14.16
CA ARG A 539 12.14 -2.14 14.64
C ARG A 539 13.67 -2.02 14.51
N ILE A 540 14.40 -3.14 14.47
CA ILE A 540 15.88 -3.22 14.55
C ILE A 540 16.43 -4.21 13.50
N GLU A 541 17.61 -3.99 12.90
CA GLU A 541 18.19 -4.93 11.92
C GLU A 541 18.94 -6.13 12.54
N ASN A 542 19.37 -6.02 13.80
CA ASN A 542 20.03 -7.10 14.54
C ASN A 542 19.01 -7.82 15.42
N ILE A 543 18.64 -9.01 14.98
CA ILE A 543 17.70 -9.87 15.66
C ILE A 543 18.52 -10.92 16.40
N ASP A 544 18.49 -10.86 17.73
CA ASP A 544 19.01 -11.95 18.57
C ASP A 544 18.14 -13.20 18.38
N ASP A 545 18.68 -14.37 18.73
CA ASP A 545 17.95 -15.65 18.65
C ASP A 545 16.78 -15.75 19.67
N ASP A 546 16.51 -14.70 20.46
CA ASP A 546 15.37 -14.70 21.38
C ASP A 546 14.05 -14.55 20.63
N THR A 547 13.41 -15.70 20.40
CA THR A 547 12.22 -15.81 19.57
C THR A 547 11.21 -16.80 20.12
N ILE A 548 9.94 -16.59 19.77
CA ILE A 548 8.85 -17.55 20.02
C ILE A 548 8.13 -17.76 18.70
N SER A 549 8.05 -19.01 18.25
CA SER A 549 7.39 -19.40 17.01
C SER A 549 6.16 -20.27 17.25
N ARG A 550 5.13 -20.14 16.41
CA ARG A 550 3.86 -20.89 16.46
C ARG A 550 3.33 -21.16 15.06
N GLY A 551 2.44 -22.14 14.95
CA GLY A 551 1.85 -22.56 13.67
C GLY A 551 2.88 -23.25 12.78
N SER A 552 2.51 -23.46 11.51
CA SER A 552 3.40 -24.03 10.49
C SER A 552 3.05 -23.47 9.11
N PHE A 553 3.95 -23.69 8.13
CA PHE A 553 3.66 -23.32 6.75
C PHE A 553 2.56 -24.22 6.13
N GLU A 554 2.40 -25.44 6.65
CA GLU A 554 1.34 -26.36 6.23
C GLU A 554 -0.06 -25.82 6.58
N THR A 555 -0.23 -25.32 7.81
CA THR A 555 -1.50 -24.74 8.29
C THR A 555 -1.70 -23.27 7.88
N LYS A 556 -0.68 -22.64 7.28
CA LYS A 556 -0.70 -21.26 6.77
C LYS A 556 -1.03 -20.22 7.86
N ASP A 557 -0.63 -20.49 9.10
CA ASP A 557 -0.82 -19.61 10.25
C ASP A 557 0.48 -19.42 11.04
N PHE A 558 1.63 -19.69 10.41
CA PHE A 558 2.94 -19.55 11.02
C PHE A 558 3.24 -18.12 11.43
N ILE A 559 3.84 -17.97 12.59
CA ILE A 559 4.33 -16.71 13.13
C ILE A 559 5.60 -16.92 13.96
N THR A 560 6.53 -15.99 13.88
CA THR A 560 7.65 -15.85 14.82
C THR A 560 7.64 -14.43 15.38
N TYR A 561 7.70 -14.32 16.70
CA TYR A 561 7.89 -13.08 17.44
C TYR A 561 9.37 -12.93 17.80
N PHE A 562 9.90 -11.70 17.69
CA PHE A 562 11.27 -11.34 18.04
C PHE A 562 11.28 -10.38 19.24
N PHE A 563 12.19 -10.61 20.18
CA PHE A 563 12.23 -9.89 21.46
C PHE A 563 13.52 -9.09 21.66
N ASP A 564 13.41 -7.96 22.34
CA ASP A 564 14.52 -7.20 22.92
C ASP A 564 14.09 -6.78 24.33
N ASN A 565 14.86 -7.17 25.35
CA ASN A 565 14.54 -6.92 26.77
C ASN A 565 13.08 -7.31 27.13
N ASP A 566 12.68 -8.54 26.75
CA ASP A 566 11.33 -9.10 26.96
C ASP A 566 10.17 -8.35 26.27
N ILE A 567 10.45 -7.43 25.36
CA ILE A 567 9.43 -6.72 24.56
C ILE A 567 9.48 -7.17 23.11
N VAL A 568 8.32 -7.39 22.50
CA VAL A 568 8.21 -7.67 21.06
C VAL A 568 8.72 -6.47 20.26
N VAL A 569 9.76 -6.69 19.45
CA VAL A 569 10.35 -5.69 18.54
C VAL A 569 10.14 -6.01 17.07
N GLY A 570 9.65 -7.20 16.76
CA GLY A 570 9.31 -7.60 15.41
C GLY A 570 8.49 -8.88 15.34
N VAL A 571 8.01 -9.15 14.13
CA VAL A 571 7.24 -10.35 13.81
C VAL A 571 7.43 -10.72 12.35
N ILE A 572 7.38 -12.02 12.04
CA ILE A 572 7.24 -12.55 10.69
C ILE A 572 6.10 -13.57 10.64
N CYS A 573 5.23 -13.47 9.65
CA CYS A 573 4.09 -14.35 9.42
C CYS A 573 4.14 -14.96 8.02
N PHE A 574 3.67 -16.20 7.88
CA PHE A 574 3.41 -16.85 6.59
C PHE A 574 1.92 -17.26 6.54
N GLY A 575 1.24 -16.93 5.43
CA GLY A 575 -0.19 -17.19 5.25
C GLY A 575 -1.07 -16.14 5.96
N ASN A 576 -1.56 -16.43 7.17
CA ASN A 576 -2.37 -15.48 7.93
C ASN A 576 -1.53 -14.33 8.49
N ILE A 577 -1.60 -13.17 7.83
CA ILE A 577 -0.81 -11.98 8.18
C ILE A 577 -1.53 -10.98 9.10
N THR A 578 -2.77 -11.28 9.53
CA THR A 578 -3.52 -10.42 10.46
C THR A 578 -2.73 -10.08 11.73
N PRO A 579 -2.04 -11.04 12.38
CA PRO A 579 -1.25 -10.74 13.56
C PRO A 579 -0.13 -9.73 13.28
N ALA A 580 0.56 -9.85 12.13
CA ALA A 580 1.62 -8.92 11.76
C ALA A 580 1.12 -7.47 11.63
N ILE A 581 -0.08 -7.26 11.10
CA ILE A 581 -0.72 -5.94 11.03
C ILE A 581 -1.03 -5.39 12.42
N GLN A 582 -1.50 -6.23 13.34
CA GLN A 582 -1.79 -5.81 14.71
C GLN A 582 -0.50 -5.42 15.45
N ILE A 583 0.55 -6.24 15.34
CA ILE A 583 1.86 -5.93 15.91
C ILE A 583 2.44 -4.66 15.29
N PHE A 584 2.32 -4.49 13.97
CA PHE A 584 2.72 -3.24 13.29
C PHE A 584 2.06 -2.01 13.91
N GLU A 585 0.74 -2.05 14.13
CA GLU A 585 0.02 -0.94 14.75
C GLU A 585 0.42 -0.74 16.22
N CYS A 586 0.66 -1.82 16.97
CA CYS A 586 1.17 -1.74 18.35
C CYS A 586 2.53 -1.03 18.37
N LEU A 587 3.47 -1.45 17.53
CA LEU A 587 4.81 -0.85 17.42
C LEU A 587 4.72 0.63 17.03
N LYS A 588 3.89 0.96 16.03
CA LYS A 588 3.65 2.34 15.58
C LYS A 588 3.09 3.24 16.69
N ARG A 589 2.28 2.68 17.58
CA ARG A 589 1.68 3.38 18.74
C ARG A 589 2.51 3.28 20.02
N ASN A 590 3.70 2.68 19.98
CA ASN A 590 4.53 2.37 21.15
C ASN A 590 3.76 1.61 22.25
N ILE A 591 2.91 0.66 21.84
CA ILE A 591 2.21 -0.24 22.75
C ILE A 591 3.04 -1.50 22.89
N ASN A 592 3.56 -1.73 24.10
CA ASN A 592 4.40 -2.87 24.38
C ASN A 592 3.58 -4.16 24.50
N ILE A 593 4.10 -5.21 23.89
CA ILE A 593 3.67 -6.60 24.09
C ILE A 593 4.87 -7.31 24.71
N THR A 594 4.66 -7.89 25.88
CA THR A 594 5.72 -8.58 26.62
C THR A 594 5.86 -10.03 26.16
N LYS A 595 7.04 -10.61 26.38
CA LYS A 595 7.31 -12.03 26.15
C LYS A 595 6.36 -12.93 26.93
N LEU A 596 6.13 -12.61 28.21
CA LEU A 596 5.17 -13.33 29.05
C LEU A 596 3.75 -13.31 28.46
N GLU A 597 3.30 -12.17 27.92
CA GLU A 597 2.00 -12.11 27.25
C GLU A 597 1.95 -12.99 26.01
N VAL A 598 3.02 -13.00 25.21
CA VAL A 598 3.12 -13.93 24.07
C VAL A 598 3.00 -15.35 24.61
N GLU A 599 3.83 -15.78 25.57
CA GLU A 599 3.84 -17.14 26.13
C GLU A 599 2.48 -17.60 26.67
N VAL A 600 1.79 -16.75 27.44
CA VAL A 600 0.51 -17.09 28.08
C VAL A 600 -0.65 -17.10 27.08
N MET A 601 -0.61 -16.26 26.05
CA MET A 601 -1.66 -16.23 25.03
C MET A 601 -1.53 -17.40 24.06
N THR A 602 -2.56 -18.23 23.97
CA THR A 602 -2.60 -19.37 23.02
C THR A 602 -2.97 -18.96 21.59
N GLY A 603 -3.56 -17.77 21.40
CA GLY A 603 -3.91 -17.21 20.09
C GLY A 603 -3.01 -16.04 19.68
N ASN A 604 -2.95 -15.75 18.38
CA ASN A 604 -2.14 -14.67 17.80
C ASN A 604 -2.95 -13.38 17.53
N PHE A 605 -3.92 -13.06 18.40
CA PHE A 605 -4.82 -11.92 18.22
C PHE A 605 -4.57 -10.84 19.27
N TRP A 606 -4.08 -9.69 18.83
CA TRP A 606 -3.64 -8.56 19.67
C TRP A 606 -4.57 -7.35 19.63
N ASN A 607 -5.75 -7.49 19.01
CA ASN A 607 -6.73 -6.39 18.87
C ASN A 607 -7.07 -5.70 20.21
N TYR A 608 -7.12 -6.44 21.32
CA TYR A 608 -7.47 -5.90 22.64
C TYR A 608 -6.49 -4.84 23.16
N LYS A 609 -5.23 -4.89 22.72
CA LYS A 609 -4.21 -3.86 23.03
C LYS A 609 -4.44 -2.55 22.27
N LEU A 610 -5.24 -2.60 21.21
CA LEU A 610 -5.37 -1.52 20.23
C LEU A 610 -6.68 -0.74 20.32
N ILE A 611 -7.63 -1.21 21.14
CA ILE A 611 -8.97 -0.61 21.33
C ILE A 611 -8.91 0.65 22.19
#